data_AF-A0A950THC4-F1
#
_entry.id   AF-A0A950THC4-F1
#
_cell.length_a   1.000
_cell.length_b   1.000
_cell.length_c   1.000
_cell.angle_alpha   90.00
_cell.angle_beta   90.00
_cell.angle_gamma   90.00
#
_symmetry.space_group_name_H-M   'P 1'
#
loop_
_entity.id
_entity.type
_entity.pdbx_description
1 polymer ?
#
loop_
_entity_poly.entity_id
_entity_poly.type
_entity_poly.pdbx_seq_one_letter_code
_entity_poly.pdbx_strand_id
1 'polypeptide(L)'
;VEIYNQTYSIRSDGDNDYIQELAEYVDRKMREISSGTLTVDSLKVAILAALHIADEFYQLRHTQSQVDAQLATRSSECSEMLDKLLKNRDVDTQVVHVDQ
;
A
#
# COMPACT_ATOMS: atom_id res chain seq x y z
N VAL A 1 15.93 22.07 -4.26
CA VAL A 1 15.46 21.48 -3.00
C VAL A 1 16.63 21.33 -2.03
N GLU A 2 16.37 21.31 -0.73
CA GLU A 2 17.38 21.08 0.31
C GLU A 2 17.11 19.74 1.00
N ILE A 3 18.13 18.90 1.12
CA ILE A 3 18.07 17.60 1.78
C ILE A 3 19.31 17.45 2.64
N TYR A 4 19.12 17.28 3.94
CA TYR A 4 20.18 17.05 4.92
C TYR A 4 21.30 18.10 4.87
N ASN A 5 20.91 19.38 4.87
CA ASN A 5 21.77 20.55 4.74
C ASN A 5 22.58 20.59 3.41
N GLN A 6 22.17 19.84 2.39
CA GLN A 6 22.73 19.90 1.05
C GLN A 6 21.69 20.39 0.05
N THR A 7 22.08 21.37 -0.77
CA THR A 7 21.20 21.91 -1.81
C THR A 7 21.39 21.14 -3.12
N TYR A 8 20.28 20.62 -3.66
CA TYR A 8 20.25 19.89 -4.93
C TYR A 8 19.38 20.61 -5.96
N SER A 9 19.94 20.74 -7.16
CA SER A 9 19.22 21.20 -8.36
C SER A 9 18.68 20.00 -9.12
N ILE A 10 17.43 19.63 -8.86
CA ILE A 10 16.74 18.55 -9.56
C ILE A 10 16.06 19.13 -10.79
N ARG A 11 16.38 18.61 -11.98
CA ARG A 11 15.56 18.86 -13.17
C ARG A 11 14.40 17.88 -13.15
N SER A 12 13.19 18.41 -13.10
CA SER A 12 11.93 17.67 -13.07
C SER A 12 11.06 18.19 -14.21
N ASP A 13 10.52 17.28 -15.02
CA ASP A 13 9.42 17.57 -15.95
C ASP A 13 8.05 17.55 -15.26
N GLY A 14 8.00 17.19 -13.97
CA GLY A 14 6.81 17.18 -13.12
C GLY A 14 6.68 18.39 -12.21
N ASP A 15 5.64 18.38 -11.38
CA ASP A 15 5.28 19.45 -10.45
C ASP A 15 6.40 19.77 -9.46
N ASN A 16 6.69 21.06 -9.28
CA ASN A 16 7.70 21.53 -8.35
C ASN A 16 7.31 21.23 -6.90
N ASP A 17 6.02 21.34 -6.59
CA ASP A 17 5.49 21.12 -5.25
C ASP A 17 5.68 19.66 -4.83
N TYR A 18 5.43 18.72 -5.76
CA TYR A 18 5.63 17.29 -5.52
C TYR A 18 7.11 16.94 -5.25
N ILE A 19 8.04 17.55 -5.99
CA ILE A 19 9.48 17.34 -5.77
C ILE A 19 9.93 17.92 -4.43
N GLN A 20 9.36 19.06 -4.03
CA GLN A 20 9.61 19.67 -2.74
C GLN A 20 9.11 18.77 -1.59
N GLU A 21 7.89 18.23 -1.68
CA GLU A 21 7.36 17.27 -0.70
C GLU A 21 8.24 16.03 -0.56
N LEU A 22 8.71 15.46 -1.67
CA LEU A 22 9.62 14.32 -1.66
C LEU A 22 10.95 14.66 -0.99
N ALA A 23 11.52 15.83 -1.27
CA ALA A 23 12.76 16.27 -0.64
C ALA A 23 12.60 16.45 0.87
N GLU A 24 11.49 17.04 1.31
CA GLU A 24 11.16 17.20 2.73
C GLU A 24 10.95 15.85 3.43
N TYR A 25 10.35 14.88 2.73
CA TYR A 25 10.20 13.52 3.26
C TYR A 25 11.55 12.85 3.50
N VAL A 26 12.44 12.91 2.51
CA VAL A 26 13.79 12.34 2.61
C VAL A 26 14.61 13.04 3.70
N ASP A 27 14.58 14.38 3.75
CA ASP A 27 15.28 15.16 4.78
C ASP A 27 14.85 14.74 6.19
N ARG A 28 13.54 14.63 6.43
CA ARG A 28 12.99 14.17 7.71
C ARG A 28 13.48 12.78 8.07
N LYS A 29 13.43 11.82 7.14
CA LYS A 29 13.91 10.45 7.38
C LYS A 29 15.40 10.39 7.68
N MET A 30 16.21 11.16 6.97
CA MET A 30 17.64 11.26 7.26
C MET A 30 17.89 11.87 8.64
N ARG A 31 17.16 12.92 9.03
CA ARG A 31 17.27 13.52 10.37
C ARG A 31 16.88 12.55 11.47
N GLU A 32 15.77 11.84 11.33
CA GLU A 32 15.33 10.79 12.27
C GLU A 32 16.43 9.74 12.49
N ILE A 33 17.00 9.20 11.40
CA ILE A 33 18.06 8.17 11.47
C ILE A 33 19.34 8.73 12.09
N SER A 34 19.72 9.96 11.72
CA SER A 34 20.90 10.64 12.29
C SER A 34 20.75 10.92 13.79
N SER A 35 19.52 11.13 14.28
CA SER A 35 19.25 11.38 15.69
C SER A 35 19.24 10.09 16.51
N GLY A 36 18.79 8.97 15.93
CA GLY A 36 18.70 7.67 16.58
C GLY A 36 19.99 6.84 16.52
N THR A 37 20.90 7.16 15.59
CA THR A 37 22.17 6.47 15.44
C THR A 37 23.30 7.45 15.72
N LEU A 38 24.29 7.09 16.54
CA LEU A 38 25.49 7.89 16.79
C LEU A 38 26.44 7.94 15.54
N THR A 39 25.87 7.84 14.34
CA THR A 39 26.61 7.73 13.09
C THR A 39 26.75 9.11 12.45
N VAL A 40 28.00 9.52 12.22
CA VAL A 40 28.35 10.88 11.77
C VAL A 40 28.48 10.96 10.24
N ASP A 41 28.32 9.84 9.54
CA ASP A 41 28.51 9.76 8.10
C ASP A 41 27.19 9.96 7.35
N SER A 42 27.06 11.12 6.70
CA SER A 42 25.89 11.50 5.90
C SER A 42 25.56 10.48 4.81
N LEU A 43 26.57 9.81 4.23
CA LEU A 43 26.35 8.79 3.20
C LEU A 43 25.68 7.55 3.79
N LYS A 44 26.12 7.10 4.98
CA LYS A 44 25.49 5.97 5.66
C LYS A 44 24.07 6.29 6.08
N VAL A 45 23.83 7.50 6.58
CA VAL A 45 22.48 7.99 6.90
C VAL A 45 21.59 7.99 5.66
N ALA A 46 22.10 8.47 4.51
CA ALA A 46 21.35 8.48 3.26
C ALA A 46 21.00 7.05 2.78
N ILE A 47 21.93 6.11 2.87
CA ILE A 47 21.69 4.71 2.50
C ILE A 47 20.65 4.07 3.43
N LEU A 48 20.74 4.31 4.74
CA LEU A 48 19.76 3.81 5.70
C LEU A 48 18.38 4.42 5.47
N ALA A 49 18.31 5.72 5.17
CA ALA A 49 17.06 6.40 4.83
C ALA A 49 16.43 5.79 3.56
N ALA A 50 17.23 5.60 2.50
CA ALA A 50 16.77 4.95 1.29
C ALA A 50 16.25 3.53 1.54
N LEU A 51 16.94 2.76 2.40
CA LEU A 51 16.52 1.41 2.75
C LEU A 51 15.20 1.39 3.53
N HIS A 52 15.04 2.29 4.50
CA HIS A 52 13.77 2.44 5.24
C HIS A 52 12.61 2.83 4.32
N ILE A 53 12.82 3.80 3.44
CA ILE A 53 11.79 4.24 2.49
C ILE A 53 11.40 3.09 1.55
N ALA A 54 12.39 2.32 1.09
CA ALA A 54 12.12 1.14 0.27
C ALA A 54 11.31 0.09 1.05
N ASP A 55 11.68 -0.19 2.31
CA ASP A 55 10.96 -1.15 3.15
C ASP A 55 9.50 -0.73 3.38
N GLU A 56 9.25 0.54 3.73
CA GLU A 56 7.91 1.11 3.86
C GLU A 56 7.08 0.92 2.58
N PHE A 57 7.68 1.18 1.41
CA PHE A 57 7.03 0.99 0.12
C PHE A 57 6.65 -0.49 -0.12
N TYR A 58 7.56 -1.42 0.16
CA TYR A 58 7.29 -2.85 -0.01
C TYR A 58 6.26 -3.36 0.99
N GLN A 59 6.28 -2.90 2.23
CA GLN A 59 5.27 -3.23 3.24
C GLN A 59 3.88 -2.74 2.83
N LEU A 60 3.76 -1.51 2.32
CA LEU A 60 2.49 -0.99 1.79
C LEU A 60 1.99 -1.83 0.62
N ARG A 61 2.88 -2.15 -0.33
CA ARG A 61 2.52 -2.98 -1.49
C ARG A 61 2.06 -4.37 -1.09
N HIS A 62 2.73 -4.99 -0.13
CA HIS A 62 2.34 -6.29 0.39
C HIS A 62 0.98 -6.23 1.11
N THR A 63 0.77 -5.21 1.94
CA THR A 63 -0.52 -4.98 2.63
C THR A 63 -1.65 -4.79 1.63
N GLN A 64 -1.44 -3.98 0.59
CA GLN A 64 -2.42 -3.80 -0.49
C GLN A 64 -2.77 -5.13 -1.16
N SER A 65 -1.77 -5.92 -1.52
CA SER A 65 -1.98 -7.25 -2.12
C SER A 65 -2.75 -8.20 -1.20
N GLN A 66 -2.53 -8.12 0.12
CA GLN A 66 -3.27 -8.93 1.08
C GLN A 66 -4.73 -8.49 1.19
N VAL A 67 -4.99 -7.18 1.22
CA VAL A 67 -6.35 -6.63 1.25
C VAL A 67 -7.11 -7.01 -0.01
N ASP A 68 -6.49 -6.89 -1.18
CA ASP A 68 -7.10 -7.25 -2.46
C ASP A 68 -7.44 -8.75 -2.51
N ALA A 69 -6.53 -9.60 -2.03
CA ALA A 69 -6.77 -11.04 -1.93
C ALA A 69 -7.93 -11.37 -0.98
N GLN A 70 -7.98 -10.74 0.20
CA GLN A 70 -9.09 -10.93 1.14
C GLN A 70 -10.42 -10.47 0.56
N LEU A 71 -10.44 -9.33 -0.14
CA LEU A 71 -11.64 -8.82 -0.81
C LEU A 71 -12.13 -9.79 -1.88
N ALA A 72 -11.22 -10.34 -2.69
CA ALA A 72 -11.56 -11.34 -3.70
C ALA A 72 -12.14 -12.62 -3.07
N THR A 73 -11.54 -13.12 -1.98
CA THR A 73 -12.08 -14.27 -1.25
C THR A 73 -13.47 -14.00 -0.70
N ARG A 74 -13.69 -12.86 -0.04
CA ARG A 74 -15.00 -12.47 0.51
C ARG A 74 -16.06 -12.32 -0.58
N SER A 75 -15.69 -11.74 -1.72
CA SER A 75 -16.60 -11.61 -2.86
C SER A 75 -17.01 -12.98 -3.41
N SER A 76 -16.07 -13.92 -3.50
CA SER A 76 -16.35 -15.30 -3.94
C SER A 76 -17.25 -16.02 -2.95
N GLU A 77 -16.96 -15.95 -1.64
CA GLU A 77 -17.77 -16.53 -0.58
C GLU A 77 -19.23 -16.01 -0.63
N CYS A 78 -19.40 -14.70 -0.82
CA CYS A 78 -20.71 -14.08 -0.91
C CYS A 78 -21.48 -14.54 -2.16
N SER A 79 -20.80 -14.60 -3.32
CA SER A 79 -21.39 -15.10 -4.57
C SER A 79 -21.82 -16.55 -4.44
N GLU A 80 -21.00 -17.41 -3.84
CA GLU A 80 -21.35 -18.81 -3.62
C GLU A 80 -22.56 -18.97 -2.67
N MET A 81 -22.64 -18.13 -1.63
CA MET A 81 -23.76 -18.16 -0.71
C MET A 81 -25.06 -17.71 -1.40
N LEU A 82 -25.00 -16.69 -2.24
CA LEU A 82 -26.12 -16.24 -3.08
C LEU A 82 -26.56 -17.33 -4.06
N ASP A 83 -25.62 -17.97 -4.76
CA ASP A 83 -25.93 -19.07 -5.69
C ASP A 83 -26.61 -20.25 -4.99
N LYS A 84 -26.15 -20.62 -3.78
CA LYS A 84 -26.80 -21.68 -2.97
C LYS A 84 -28.24 -21.31 -2.61
N LEU A 85 -28.51 -20.06 -2.24
CA LEU A 85 -29.86 -19.61 -1.88
C LEU A 85 -30.79 -19.57 -3.09
N LEU A 86 -30.30 -19.12 -4.25
CA LEU A 86 -31.07 -19.13 -5.50
C LEU A 86 -31.42 -20.56 -5.90
N LYS A 87 -30.43 -21.47 -5.87
CA LYS A 87 -30.61 -22.87 -6.22
C LYS A 87 -31.59 -23.62 -5.31
N ASN A 88 -31.60 -23.30 -4.01
CA ASN A 88 -32.60 -23.85 -3.09
C ASN A 88 -34.02 -23.30 -3.36
N ARG A 89 -34.15 -22.03 -3.72
CA ARG A 89 -35.44 -21.39 -3.99
C ARG A 89 -36.11 -21.89 -5.28
N ASP A 90 -35.30 -22.28 -6.27
CA ASP A 90 -35.79 -22.94 -7.50
C ASP A 90 -36.35 -24.35 -7.22
N VAL A 91 -35.84 -25.06 -6.21
CA VAL A 91 -36.31 -26.41 -5.83
C VAL A 91 -37.65 -26.34 -5.07
N ASP A 92 -37.81 -25.38 -4.16
CA ASP A 92 -39.07 -25.19 -3.42
C ASP A 92 -40.25 -24.77 -4.31
N THR A 93 -39.98 -24.17 -5.47
CA THR A 93 -41.05 -23.76 -6.42
C THR A 93 -41.52 -24.93 -7.29
N GLN A 94 -40.71 -25.98 -7.49
CA GLN A 94 -41.08 -27.15 -8.31
C GLN A 94 -41.85 -28.23 -7.54
N VAL A 95 -41.71 -28.31 -6.21
CA VAL A 95 -42.43 -29.30 -5.39
C VAL A 95 -43.92 -28.96 -5.18
N VAL A 96 -44.35 -27.73 -5.44
CA VAL A 96 -45.75 -27.31 -5.26
C VAL A 96 -46.66 -27.69 -6.45
N HIS A 97 -46.11 -28.27 -7.52
CA HIS A 97 -46.89 -28.60 -8.75
C HIS A 97 -47.08 -30.10 -9.02
N VAL A 98 -46.74 -30.99 -8.09
CA VAL A 98 -46.77 -32.46 -8.32
C VAL A 98 -47.86 -33.18 -7.51
N ASP A 99 -48.68 -32.47 -6.73
CA ASP A 99 -49.87 -33.03 -6.08
C ASP A 99 -51.15 -32.44 -6.69
N GLN A 100 -51.55 -32.93 -7.87
CA GLN A 100 -52.95 -32.89 -8.35
C GLN A 100 -53.26 -34.07 -9.26
#